data_AF-A0A3R9QKH6-F1
#
_entry.id   AF-A0A3R9QKH6-F1
#
_cell.length_a   1.000
_cell.length_b   1.000
_cell.length_c   1.000
_cell.angle_alpha   90.00
_cell.angle_beta   90.00
_cell.angle_gamma   90.00
#
_symmetry.space_group_name_H-M   'P 1'
#
loop_
_entity.id
_entity.type
_entity.pdbx_description
1 polymer ?
#
loop_
_entity_poly.entity_id
_entity_poly.type
_entity_poly.pdbx_seq_one_letter_code
_entity_poly.pdbx_strand_id
1 'polypeptide(L)'
;MNAYIRNQKGYTMLLVLLTITIIGIMVPIFMSSIMNSSTQYKETEENIQLQKLADMGSLYFEKEVEALKEEAKAFIEHMENVEEEDVERIFYNYIEDELASYSKKTISIEENHEEFTIELNTIHRSDNEFVIDYTVIPSLNGGIDEGEPLTNTMTINMTIEE
;
A
#
# COMPACT_ATOMS: atom_id res chain seq x y z
N MET A 1 -48.57 -67.52 -1.95
CA MET A 1 -48.14 -66.62 -0.86
C MET A 1 -46.63 -66.44 -0.96
N ASN A 2 -46.23 -65.26 -1.45
CA ASN A 2 -44.93 -64.58 -1.35
C ASN A 2 -43.63 -65.39 -1.36
N ALA A 3 -42.96 -65.40 -2.52
CA ALA A 3 -41.52 -65.62 -2.62
C ALA A 3 -40.83 -64.42 -3.30
N TYR A 4 -41.02 -63.22 -2.75
CA TYR A 4 -40.15 -62.07 -3.03
C TYR A 4 -39.08 -62.00 -1.93
N ILE A 5 -38.20 -63.01 -1.87
CA ILE A 5 -36.96 -62.87 -1.09
C ILE A 5 -36.01 -61.99 -1.92
N ARG A 6 -36.17 -60.71 -1.64
CA ARG A 6 -35.50 -59.51 -2.13
C ARG A 6 -33.98 -59.66 -2.11
N ASN A 7 -33.34 -59.54 -3.27
CA ASN A 7 -31.88 -59.58 -3.46
C ASN A 7 -31.17 -58.33 -2.88
N GLN A 8 -31.39 -58.00 -1.61
CA GLN A 8 -30.89 -56.77 -0.99
C GLN A 8 -29.36 -56.70 -0.95
N LYS A 9 -28.67 -57.83 -0.79
CA LYS A 9 -27.21 -57.88 -0.69
C LYS A 9 -26.49 -57.41 -1.95
N GLY A 10 -27.01 -57.76 -3.14
CA GLY A 10 -26.47 -57.28 -4.42
C GLY A 10 -26.70 -55.79 -4.63
N TYR A 11 -27.90 -55.29 -4.30
CA TYR A 11 -28.19 -53.86 -4.37
C TYR A 11 -27.34 -53.03 -3.39
N THR A 12 -27.06 -53.54 -2.18
CA THR A 12 -26.16 -52.86 -1.23
C THR A 12 -24.74 -52.75 -1.77
N MET A 13 -24.21 -53.81 -2.39
CA MET A 13 -22.87 -53.77 -3.00
C MET A 13 -22.80 -52.75 -4.14
N LEU A 14 -23.82 -52.71 -5.00
CA LEU A 14 -23.92 -51.72 -6.08
C LEU A 14 -24.01 -50.29 -5.55
N LEU A 15 -24.76 -50.07 -4.47
CA LEU A 15 -24.89 -48.76 -3.83
C LEU A 15 -23.54 -48.30 -3.25
N VAL A 16 -22.81 -49.18 -2.55
CA VAL A 16 -21.48 -48.85 -2.02
C VAL A 16 -20.49 -48.52 -3.13
N LEU A 17 -20.49 -49.30 -4.22
CA LEU A 17 -19.60 -49.06 -5.35
C LEU A 17 -19.92 -47.73 -6.03
N LEU A 18 -21.21 -47.44 -6.26
CA LEU A 18 -21.67 -46.17 -6.79
C LEU A 18 -21.22 -44.99 -5.91
N THR A 19 -21.39 -45.10 -4.58
CA THR A 19 -20.97 -44.08 -3.63
C THR A 19 -19.46 -43.85 -3.67
N ILE A 20 -18.65 -44.91 -3.71
CA ILE A 20 -17.18 -44.80 -3.83
C ILE A 20 -16.80 -44.13 -5.15
N THR A 21 -17.45 -44.47 -6.26
CA THR A 21 -17.21 -43.82 -7.56
C THR A 21 -17.57 -42.33 -7.51
N ILE A 22 -18.70 -41.98 -6.92
CA ILE A 22 -19.12 -40.57 -6.78
C ILE A 22 -18.12 -39.79 -5.92
N ILE A 23 -17.71 -40.34 -4.77
CA ILE A 23 -16.71 -39.72 -3.89
C ILE A 23 -15.37 -39.60 -4.64
N GLY A 24 -14.95 -40.64 -5.35
CA GLY A 24 -13.70 -40.64 -6.13
C GLY A 24 -13.64 -39.57 -7.21
N ILE A 25 -14.78 -39.25 -7.84
CA ILE A 25 -14.88 -38.15 -8.82
C ILE A 25 -14.93 -36.79 -8.12
N MET A 26 -15.60 -36.68 -6.97
CA MET A 26 -15.78 -35.41 -6.26
C MET A 26 -14.52 -34.93 -5.53
N VAL A 27 -13.73 -35.82 -4.95
CA VAL A 27 -12.55 -35.45 -4.14
C VAL A 27 -11.56 -34.56 -4.91
N PRO A 28 -11.15 -34.89 -6.15
CA PRO A 28 -10.26 -34.02 -6.93
C PRO A 28 -10.84 -32.64 -7.23
N ILE A 29 -12.15 -32.56 -7.49
CA ILE A 29 -12.85 -31.30 -7.79
C ILE A 29 -12.80 -30.37 -6.57
N PHE A 30 -13.11 -30.89 -5.39
CA PHE A 30 -13.04 -30.11 -4.15
C PHE A 30 -11.61 -29.68 -3.83
N MET A 31 -10.64 -30.57 -4.00
CA MET A 31 -9.23 -30.24 -3.73
C MET A 31 -8.74 -29.10 -4.65
N SER A 32 -9.08 -29.15 -5.95
CA SER A 32 -8.75 -28.09 -6.89
C SER A 32 -9.39 -26.75 -6.51
N SER A 33 -10.65 -26.78 -6.05
CA SER A 33 -11.35 -25.57 -5.62
C SER A 33 -10.70 -24.95 -4.37
N ILE A 34 -10.36 -25.77 -3.38
CA ILE A 34 -9.73 -25.30 -2.13
C ILE A 34 -8.35 -24.70 -2.43
N MET A 35 -7.57 -25.36 -3.28
CA MET A 35 -6.23 -24.88 -3.65
C MET A 35 -6.30 -23.54 -4.38
N ASN A 36 -7.19 -23.41 -5.37
CA ASN A 36 -7.39 -22.14 -6.08
C ASN A 36 -7.86 -21.03 -5.15
N SER A 37 -8.75 -21.32 -4.21
CA SER A 37 -9.18 -20.34 -3.20
C SER A 37 -8.03 -19.93 -2.29
N SER A 38 -7.21 -20.88 -1.82
CA SER A 38 -6.05 -20.58 -0.99
C SER A 38 -5.02 -19.71 -1.69
N THR A 39 -4.77 -19.92 -2.99
CA THR A 39 -3.87 -19.06 -3.77
C THR A 39 -4.43 -17.65 -3.90
N GLN A 40 -5.71 -17.52 -4.27
CA GLN A 40 -6.38 -16.22 -4.36
C GLN A 40 -6.37 -15.45 -3.03
N TYR A 41 -6.55 -16.15 -1.90
CA TYR A 41 -6.47 -15.50 -0.59
C TYR A 41 -5.10 -14.91 -0.31
N LYS A 42 -4.02 -15.62 -0.65
CA LYS A 42 -2.65 -15.12 -0.49
C LYS A 42 -2.38 -13.90 -1.37
N GLU A 43 -2.72 -14.00 -2.66
CA GLU A 43 -2.56 -12.87 -3.59
C GLU A 43 -3.38 -11.65 -3.13
N THR A 44 -4.59 -11.89 -2.60
CA THR A 44 -5.43 -10.81 -2.04
C THR A 44 -4.79 -10.19 -0.81
N GLU A 45 -4.23 -11.00 0.09
CA GLU A 45 -3.56 -10.53 1.30
C GLU A 45 -2.30 -9.72 0.99
N GLU A 46 -1.46 -10.20 0.08
CA GLU A 46 -0.26 -9.50 -0.42
C GLU A 46 -0.63 -8.15 -1.03
N ASN A 47 -1.65 -8.10 -1.89
CA ASN A 47 -2.13 -6.85 -2.48
C ASN A 47 -2.65 -5.87 -1.41
N ILE A 48 -3.37 -6.36 -0.40
CA ILE A 48 -3.84 -5.53 0.72
C ILE A 48 -2.65 -4.96 1.52
N GLN A 49 -1.59 -5.75 1.72
CA GLN A 49 -0.39 -5.29 2.41
C GLN A 49 0.33 -4.21 1.59
N LEU A 50 0.54 -4.44 0.29
CA LEU A 50 1.15 -3.46 -0.62
C LEU A 50 0.37 -2.14 -0.66
N GLN A 51 -0.96 -2.22 -0.73
CA GLN A 51 -1.81 -1.02 -0.69
C GLN A 51 -1.64 -0.26 0.63
N LYS A 52 -1.65 -0.97 1.77
CA LYS A 52 -1.42 -0.33 3.08
C LYS A 52 -0.05 0.32 3.19
N LEU A 53 0.98 -0.28 2.59
CA LEU A 53 2.32 0.30 2.56
C LEU A 53 2.37 1.57 1.71
N ALA A 54 1.66 1.60 0.58
CA ALA A 54 1.54 2.82 -0.23
C ALA A 54 0.82 3.94 0.53
N ASP A 55 -0.27 3.61 1.23
CA ASP A 55 -1.00 4.55 2.09
C ASP A 55 -0.12 5.06 3.23
N MET A 56 0.65 4.17 3.88
CA MET A 56 1.59 4.53 4.94
C MET A 56 2.72 5.43 4.43
N GLY A 57 3.30 5.12 3.27
CA GLY A 57 4.33 5.94 2.66
C GLY A 57 3.82 7.32 2.27
N SER A 58 2.56 7.41 1.83
CA SER A 58 1.91 8.69 1.54
C SER A 58 1.74 9.52 2.80
N LEU A 59 1.20 8.91 3.86
CA LEU A 59 1.04 9.57 5.16
C LEU A 59 2.39 9.98 5.77
N TYR A 60 3.42 9.15 5.63
CA TYR A 60 4.76 9.46 6.11
C TYR A 60 5.32 10.69 5.39
N PHE A 61 5.21 10.74 4.07
CA PHE A 61 5.67 11.89 3.29
C PHE A 61 4.90 13.17 3.65
N GLU A 62 3.56 13.09 3.74
CA GLU A 62 2.73 14.23 4.14
C GLU A 62 3.16 14.80 5.50
N LYS A 63 3.47 13.92 6.47
CA LYS A 63 3.93 14.34 7.80
C LYS A 63 5.33 14.95 7.81
N GLU A 64 6.25 14.39 7.02
CA GLU A 64 7.60 14.97 6.87
C GLU A 64 7.51 16.37 6.26
N VAL A 65 6.68 16.54 5.23
CA VAL A 65 6.43 17.83 4.60
C VAL A 65 5.78 18.84 5.56
N GLU A 66 4.82 18.40 6.38
CA GLU A 66 4.22 19.23 7.42
C GLU A 66 5.23 19.61 8.52
N ALA A 67 6.11 18.70 8.92
CA ALA A 67 7.19 18.99 9.86
C ALA A 67 8.17 20.02 9.29
N LEU A 68 8.59 19.87 8.04
CA LEU A 68 9.44 20.84 7.34
C LEU A 68 8.81 22.23 7.29
N LYS A 69 7.49 22.31 7.07
CA LYS A 69 6.74 23.58 7.10
C LYS A 69 6.86 24.25 8.48
N GLU A 70 6.67 23.51 9.56
CA GLU A 70 6.75 24.05 10.92
C GLU A 70 8.20 24.43 11.32
N GLU A 71 9.19 23.64 10.90
CA GLU A 71 10.61 23.97 11.09
C GLU A 71 11.01 25.25 10.34
N ALA A 72 10.53 25.41 9.09
CA ALA A 72 10.74 26.61 8.30
C ALA A 72 10.15 27.87 8.95
N LYS A 73 8.94 27.76 9.53
CA LYS A 73 8.33 28.86 10.31
C LYS A 73 9.16 29.21 11.54
N ALA A 74 9.53 28.20 12.32
CA ALA A 74 10.34 28.41 13.52
C ALA A 74 11.69 29.05 13.19
N PHE A 75 12.33 28.65 12.08
CA PHE A 75 13.59 29.25 11.62
C PHE A 75 13.45 30.75 11.32
N ILE A 76 12.36 31.16 10.68
CA ILE A 76 12.06 32.55 10.36
C ILE A 76 11.77 33.37 11.62
N GLU A 77 10.96 32.84 12.55
CA GLU A 77 10.64 33.52 13.82
C GLU A 77 11.88 33.87 14.65
N HIS A 78 12.94 33.06 14.53
CA HIS A 78 14.21 33.28 15.24
C HIS A 78 15.16 34.24 14.51
N MET A 79 14.83 34.72 13.29
CA MET A 79 15.64 35.73 12.61
C MET A 79 15.26 37.14 13.08
N GLU A 80 16.24 37.85 13.65
CA GLU A 80 16.07 39.23 14.08
C GLU A 80 16.22 40.19 12.88
N ASN A 81 15.18 40.98 12.56
CA ASN A 81 15.13 41.98 11.47
C ASN A 81 15.09 41.42 10.03
N VAL A 82 14.09 40.60 9.71
CA VAL A 82 13.76 40.23 8.32
C VAL A 82 12.65 41.16 7.81
N GLU A 83 12.83 41.76 6.63
CA GLU A 83 11.74 42.48 5.96
C GLU A 83 10.67 41.47 5.49
N GLU A 84 9.38 41.82 5.59
CA GLU A 84 8.26 40.92 5.22
C GLU A 84 8.39 40.34 3.80
N GLU A 85 8.89 41.11 2.83
CA GLU A 85 9.13 40.63 1.45
C GLU A 85 10.21 39.54 1.36
N ASP A 86 11.16 39.51 2.30
CA ASP A 86 12.22 38.51 2.36
C ASP A 86 11.80 37.24 3.10
N VAL A 87 10.81 37.33 4.00
CA VAL A 87 10.30 36.20 4.79
C VAL A 87 9.75 35.10 3.89
N GLU A 88 8.88 35.46 2.94
CA GLU A 88 8.32 34.50 1.98
C GLU A 88 9.46 33.80 1.25
N ARG A 89 10.37 34.56 0.64
CA ARG A 89 11.48 34.02 -0.16
C ARG A 89 12.36 33.05 0.63
N ILE A 90 12.69 33.37 1.88
CA ILE A 90 13.48 32.51 2.76
C ILE A 90 12.74 31.20 3.05
N PHE A 91 11.45 31.29 3.33
CA PHE A 91 10.58 30.13 3.54
C PHE A 91 10.58 29.19 2.32
N TYR A 92 10.37 29.74 1.12
CA TYR A 92 10.38 28.97 -0.13
C TYR A 92 11.70 28.25 -0.36
N ASN A 93 12.81 28.98 -0.27
CA ASN A 93 14.13 28.43 -0.54
C ASN A 93 14.48 27.30 0.43
N TYR A 94 14.05 27.42 1.69
CA TYR A 94 14.28 26.38 2.69
C TYR A 94 13.54 25.08 2.34
N ILE A 95 12.23 25.18 2.05
CA ILE A 95 11.43 24.01 1.68
C ILE A 95 11.91 23.39 0.37
N GLU A 96 12.24 24.20 -0.64
CA GLU A 96 12.71 23.71 -1.93
C GLU A 96 14.05 22.96 -1.80
N ASP A 97 14.99 23.47 -1.00
CA ASP A 97 16.29 22.83 -0.78
C ASP A 97 16.15 21.50 -0.02
N GLU A 98 15.34 21.47 1.04
CA GLU A 98 15.09 20.24 1.79
C GLU A 98 14.36 19.19 0.95
N LEU A 99 13.34 19.59 0.16
CA LEU A 99 12.64 18.67 -0.72
C LEU A 99 13.50 18.21 -1.91
N ALA A 100 14.45 19.02 -2.39
CA ALA A 100 15.39 18.57 -3.42
C ALA A 100 16.22 17.36 -2.96
N SER A 101 16.45 17.21 -1.64
CA SER A 101 17.10 16.04 -1.06
C SER A 101 16.26 14.75 -1.18
N TYR A 102 14.93 14.88 -1.33
CA TYR A 102 13.95 13.80 -1.39
C TYR A 102 13.74 13.19 -2.78
N SER A 103 14.64 13.42 -3.75
CA SER A 103 14.54 12.87 -5.11
C SER A 103 14.15 11.38 -5.14
N LYS A 104 14.72 10.57 -4.25
CA LYS A 104 14.29 9.19 -3.98
C LYS A 104 14.70 8.75 -2.59
N LYS A 105 13.75 8.35 -1.74
CA LYS A 105 14.01 7.83 -0.38
C LYS A 105 13.27 6.52 -0.17
N THR A 106 14.01 5.47 0.21
CA THR A 106 13.45 4.18 0.60
C THR A 106 13.42 4.06 2.11
N ILE A 107 12.27 3.68 2.66
CA ILE A 107 12.07 3.47 4.08
C ILE A 107 11.76 1.99 4.27
N SER A 108 12.61 1.29 5.02
CA SER A 108 12.41 -0.11 5.40
C SER A 108 11.79 -0.19 6.79
N ILE A 109 10.72 -0.98 6.93
CA ILE A 109 10.08 -1.30 8.21
C ILE A 109 10.73 -2.59 8.71
N GLU A 110 11.70 -2.44 9.63
CA GLU A 110 12.67 -3.49 10.02
C GLU A 110 12.05 -4.82 10.47
N GLU A 111 10.80 -4.84 10.94
CA GLU A 111 10.17 -6.06 11.47
C GLU A 111 9.79 -7.09 10.39
N ASN A 112 9.47 -6.65 9.16
CA ASN A 112 8.85 -7.52 8.15
C ASN A 112 9.50 -7.51 6.76
N HIS A 113 10.65 -6.84 6.56
CA HIS A 113 11.21 -6.58 5.21
C HIS A 113 10.19 -5.90 4.28
N GLU A 114 9.27 -5.14 4.86
CA GLU A 114 8.34 -4.30 4.14
C GLU A 114 9.02 -2.97 3.88
N GLU A 115 8.95 -2.46 2.66
CA GLU A 115 9.59 -1.20 2.30
C GLU A 115 8.65 -0.37 1.44
N PHE A 116 8.75 0.95 1.54
CA PHE A 116 8.17 1.85 0.56
C PHE A 116 9.20 2.86 0.11
N THR A 117 9.17 3.15 -1.18
CA THR A 117 10.04 4.17 -1.78
C THR A 117 9.21 5.37 -2.19
N ILE A 118 9.60 6.53 -1.69
CA ILE A 118 9.03 7.81 -2.12
C ILE A 118 9.94 8.40 -3.19
N GLU A 119 9.36 8.73 -4.33
CA GLU A 119 10.02 9.40 -5.44
C GLU A 119 9.32 10.74 -5.67
N LEU A 120 10.07 11.83 -5.55
CA LEU A 120 9.57 13.16 -5.83
C LEU A 120 9.55 13.36 -7.35
N ASN A 121 8.36 13.61 -7.91
CA ASN A 121 8.21 13.79 -9.36
C ASN A 121 8.43 15.24 -9.75
N THR A 122 7.65 16.15 -9.16
CA THR A 122 7.64 17.57 -9.49
C THR A 122 7.29 18.41 -8.28
N ILE A 123 7.89 19.60 -8.20
CA ILE A 123 7.50 20.66 -7.27
C ILE A 123 7.15 21.87 -8.12
N HIS A 124 5.96 22.39 -7.89
CA HIS A 124 5.47 23.58 -8.56
C HIS A 124 5.01 24.59 -7.53
N ARG A 125 5.52 25.82 -7.64
CA ARG A 125 5.01 26.95 -6.88
C ARG A 125 3.84 27.58 -7.63
N SER A 126 2.74 27.83 -6.92
CA SER A 126 1.60 28.59 -7.40
C SER A 126 1.20 29.60 -6.32
N ASP A 127 1.50 30.88 -6.55
CA ASP A 127 1.26 31.97 -5.59
C ASP A 127 1.84 31.65 -4.19
N ASN A 128 0.96 31.40 -3.21
CA ASN A 128 1.26 31.03 -1.81
C ASN A 128 1.15 29.51 -1.55
N GLU A 129 1.20 28.68 -2.58
CA GLU A 129 1.09 27.23 -2.48
C GLU A 129 2.25 26.50 -3.13
N PHE A 130 2.71 25.42 -2.48
CA PHE A 130 3.55 24.41 -3.08
C PHE A 130 2.68 23.23 -3.47
N VAL A 131 2.70 22.88 -4.75
CA VAL A 131 2.11 21.66 -5.28
C VAL A 131 3.23 20.67 -5.49
N ILE A 132 3.19 19.57 -4.75
CA ILE A 132 4.20 18.51 -4.78
C ILE A 132 3.55 17.26 -5.34
N ASP A 133 4.05 16.79 -6.48
CA ASP A 133 3.70 15.50 -7.02
C ASP A 133 4.76 14.49 -6.63
N TYR A 134 4.34 13.38 -6.03
CA TYR A 134 5.22 12.32 -5.59
C TYR A 134 4.59 10.95 -5.84
N THR A 135 5.45 9.94 -5.95
CA THR A 135 5.06 8.55 -6.16
C THR A 135 5.54 7.72 -4.98
N VAL A 136 4.65 6.89 -4.44
CA VAL A 136 4.98 5.89 -3.42
C VAL A 136 4.96 4.52 -4.06
N ILE A 137 6.09 3.83 -4.04
CA ILE A 137 6.26 2.48 -4.57
C ILE A 137 6.36 1.53 -3.37
N PRO A 138 5.29 0.80 -3.02
CA PRO A 138 5.34 -0.19 -1.95
C PRO A 138 6.06 -1.45 -2.43
N SER A 139 6.72 -2.15 -1.51
CA SER A 139 7.36 -3.43 -1.79
C SER A 139 7.38 -4.34 -0.57
N LEU A 140 7.28 -5.64 -0.83
CA LEU A 140 7.43 -6.68 0.18
C LEU A 140 8.77 -7.43 -0.03
N ASN A 141 9.16 -8.18 1.00
CA ASN A 141 10.31 -9.07 0.96
C ASN A 141 11.64 -8.37 0.59
N GLY A 142 11.82 -7.12 1.01
CA GLY A 142 13.03 -6.33 0.79
C GLY A 142 13.17 -5.84 -0.65
N GLY A 143 12.07 -5.40 -1.26
CA GLY A 143 12.07 -4.83 -2.61
C GLY A 143 11.92 -5.84 -3.75
N ILE A 144 11.57 -7.10 -3.46
CA ILE A 144 11.42 -8.14 -4.50
C ILE A 144 10.04 -8.07 -5.14
N ASP A 145 9.01 -7.92 -4.31
CA ASP A 145 7.63 -7.91 -4.76
C ASP A 145 7.12 -6.46 -4.70
N GLU A 146 7.27 -5.74 -5.82
CA GLU A 146 6.76 -4.37 -5.96
C GLU A 146 5.25 -4.38 -6.20
N GLY A 147 4.55 -3.51 -5.47
CA GLY A 147 3.14 -3.24 -5.71
C GLY A 147 2.92 -2.13 -6.72
N GLU A 148 1.65 -1.89 -7.03
CA GLU A 148 1.27 -0.77 -7.90
C GLU A 148 1.71 0.57 -7.28
N PRO A 149 2.39 1.44 -8.05
CA PRO A 149 2.81 2.75 -7.57
C PRO A 149 1.59 3.64 -7.32
N LEU A 150 1.60 4.35 -6.19
CA LEU A 150 0.58 5.32 -5.85
C LEU A 150 1.14 6.73 -6.08
N THR A 151 0.68 7.39 -7.13
CA THR A 151 0.99 8.80 -7.38
C THR A 151 -0.01 9.69 -6.68
N ASN A 152 0.49 10.63 -5.88
CA ASN A 152 -0.29 11.60 -5.14
C ASN A 152 0.20 13.02 -5.42
N THR A 153 -0.71 13.97 -5.22
CA THR A 153 -0.43 15.39 -5.27
C THR A 153 -0.78 15.99 -3.92
N MET A 154 0.18 16.65 -3.29
CA MET A 154 -0.01 17.37 -2.04
C MET A 154 0.07 18.87 -2.31
N THR A 155 -0.83 19.64 -1.71
CA THR A 155 -0.77 21.11 -1.73
C THR A 155 -0.46 21.63 -0.33
N ILE A 156 0.62 22.38 -0.19
CA ILE A 156 0.98 23.06 1.05
C ILE A 156 0.63 24.54 0.90
N ASN A 157 -0.23 25.04 1.79
CA ASN A 157 -0.46 26.47 1.90
C ASN A 157 0.66 27.10 2.76
N MET A 158 1.27 28.17 2.23
CA MET A 158 2.39 28.88 2.81
C MET A 158 2.02 30.23 3.41
N THR A 159 0.73 30.44 3.68
CA THR A 159 0.31 31.58 4.49
C THR A 159 0.93 31.42 5.87
N ILE A 160 1.86 32.32 6.19
CA ILE A 160 2.36 32.55 7.54
C ILE A 160 1.28 33.42 8.18
N GLU A 161 0.34 32.81 8.92
CA GLU A 161 -0.57 33.61 9.74
C GLU A 161 0.26 34.30 10.84
N GLU A 162 0.15 35.63 10.92
CA GLU A 162 0.73 36.48 11.96
C GLU A 162 0.24 36.14 13.38
#